data_AF-A0A921K6Y4-F1
#
_entry.id   AF-A0A921K6Y4-F1
#
_cell.length_a   1.000
_cell.length_b   1.000
_cell.length_c   1.000
_cell.angle_alpha   90.00
_cell.angle_beta   90.00
_cell.angle_gamma   90.00
#
_symmetry.space_group_name_H-M   'P 1'
#
loop_
_entity.id
_entity.type
_entity.pdbx_description
1 polymer ?
#
loop_
_entity_poly.entity_id
_entity_poly.type
_entity_poly.pdbx_seq_one_letter_code
_entity_poly.pdbx_strand_id
1 'polypeptide(L)'
;KFASGAMATLQASTAVTPGLGVQIRVTGTTGASVQLTEFPEGTEGRIDLLGTGGTIENAPTWPAEANPNTALSEINAALVPYHKLQVADFVNAVGAGTEPAVTGEEATKALRTLLAVYESSETGKPVKLCS
;
A
#
# COMPACT_ATOMS: atom_id res chain seq x y z
N LYS A 1 -15.75 4.90 5.38
CA LYS A 1 -15.89 6.25 4.77
C LYS A 1 -14.92 7.18 5.49
N PHE A 2 -14.12 7.94 4.76
CA PHE A 2 -13.19 8.91 5.35
C PHE A 2 -13.94 10.17 5.79
N ALA A 3 -13.33 10.99 6.66
CA ALA A 3 -13.88 12.28 7.08
C ALA A 3 -14.18 13.21 5.89
N SER A 4 -13.36 13.13 4.84
CA SER A 4 -13.56 13.85 3.57
C SER A 4 -14.76 13.38 2.75
N GLY A 5 -15.39 12.28 3.15
CA GLY A 5 -16.45 11.63 2.38
C GLY A 5 -15.96 10.61 1.36
N ALA A 6 -14.64 10.50 1.15
CA ALA A 6 -14.06 9.49 0.28
C ALA A 6 -14.44 8.06 0.73
N MET A 7 -14.40 7.15 -0.24
CA MET A 7 -14.62 5.73 -0.04
C MET A 7 -13.40 4.97 -0.57
N ALA A 8 -13.07 3.86 0.09
CA ALA A 8 -12.04 2.94 -0.36
C ALA A 8 -12.55 1.52 -0.18
N THR A 9 -12.03 0.64 -1.05
CA THR A 9 -12.19 -0.81 -0.95
C THR A 9 -10.81 -1.39 -0.70
N LEU A 10 -10.73 -2.32 0.25
CA LEU A 10 -9.50 -3.06 0.56
C LEU A 10 -9.76 -4.54 0.29
N GLN A 11 -8.87 -5.17 -0.45
CA GLN A 11 -8.82 -6.61 -0.62
C GLN A 11 -7.40 -7.08 -0.33
N ALA A 12 -7.26 -8.07 0.54
CA ALA A 12 -5.98 -8.70 0.87
C ALA A 12 -6.21 -10.21 0.99
N SER A 13 -5.24 -11.00 0.53
CA SER A 13 -5.27 -12.45 0.66
C SER A 13 -3.85 -12.99 0.63
N THR A 14 -3.57 -13.94 1.52
CA THR A 14 -2.34 -14.74 1.54
C THR A 14 -2.52 -16.10 0.85
N ALA A 15 -3.72 -16.37 0.33
CA ALA A 15 -4.13 -17.66 -0.22
C ALA A 15 -4.30 -17.62 -1.76
N VAL A 16 -3.59 -16.72 -2.44
CA VAL A 16 -3.64 -16.59 -3.91
C VAL A 16 -2.34 -17.14 -4.50
N THR A 17 -2.46 -18.01 -5.50
CA THR A 17 -1.33 -18.58 -6.23
C THR A 17 -1.66 -18.60 -7.73
N PRO A 18 -0.86 -17.95 -8.60
CA PRO A 18 0.30 -17.11 -8.29
C PRO A 18 -0.03 -15.88 -7.43
N GLY A 19 0.95 -15.31 -6.71
CA GLY A 19 0.79 -14.03 -6.04
C GLY A 19 0.42 -12.93 -7.05
N LEU A 20 -0.35 -11.91 -6.63
CA LEU A 20 -0.81 -10.83 -7.51
C LEU A 20 -0.17 -9.47 -7.24
N GLY A 21 0.76 -9.42 -6.28
CA GLY A 21 1.45 -8.19 -5.87
C GLY A 21 0.54 -7.22 -5.10
N VAL A 22 0.95 -5.95 -5.08
CA VAL A 22 0.21 -4.86 -4.43
C VAL A 22 -0.30 -3.91 -5.48
N GLN A 23 -1.58 -3.53 -5.39
CA GLN A 23 -2.22 -2.59 -6.31
C GLN A 23 -2.89 -1.48 -5.53
N ILE A 24 -2.65 -0.24 -5.96
CA ILE A 24 -3.32 0.95 -5.44
C ILE A 24 -3.93 1.68 -6.63
N ARG A 25 -5.24 1.91 -6.58
CA ARG A 25 -5.95 2.72 -7.56
C ARG A 25 -6.59 3.91 -6.87
N VAL A 26 -6.33 5.10 -7.41
CA VAL A 26 -6.91 6.35 -6.92
C VAL A 26 -7.73 6.97 -8.05
N THR A 27 -8.99 7.29 -7.75
CA THR A 27 -9.88 8.01 -8.65
C THR A 27 -10.27 9.34 -8.02
N GLY A 28 -9.99 10.44 -8.73
CA GLY A 28 -10.31 11.80 -8.31
C GLY A 28 -11.74 12.22 -8.66
N THR A 29 -12.13 13.39 -8.18
CA THR A 29 -13.47 13.97 -8.41
C THR A 29 -13.77 14.31 -9.86
N THR A 30 -12.73 14.47 -10.70
CA THR A 30 -12.87 14.68 -12.16
C THR A 30 -13.11 13.38 -12.94
N GLY A 31 -13.13 12.24 -12.26
CA GLY A 31 -13.14 10.91 -12.88
C GLY A 31 -11.75 10.41 -13.32
N ALA A 32 -10.72 11.27 -13.25
CA ALA A 32 -9.35 10.86 -13.54
C ALA A 32 -8.91 9.75 -12.57
N SER A 33 -8.27 8.71 -13.10
CA SER A 33 -7.85 7.54 -12.34
C SER A 33 -6.41 7.15 -12.64
N VAL A 34 -5.66 6.78 -11.60
CA VAL A 34 -4.32 6.20 -11.74
C VAL A 34 -4.26 4.90 -10.97
N GLN A 35 -3.63 3.88 -11.55
CA GLN A 35 -3.26 2.65 -10.84
C GLN A 35 -1.75 2.50 -10.83
N LEU A 36 -1.24 2.16 -9.64
CA LEU A 36 0.12 1.72 -9.41
C LEU A 36 0.08 0.26 -8.97
N THR A 37 0.92 -0.55 -9.61
CA THR A 37 1.09 -1.97 -9.31
C THR A 37 2.54 -2.27 -9.00
N GLU A 38 2.81 -2.84 -7.83
CA GLU A 38 4.04 -3.54 -7.51
C GLU A 38 3.82 -5.02 -7.84
N PHE A 39 4.53 -5.54 -8.85
CA PHE A 39 4.44 -6.95 -9.22
C PHE A 39 5.65 -7.37 -10.07
N PRO A 40 6.35 -8.47 -9.71
CA PRO A 40 6.17 -9.28 -8.50
C PRO A 40 6.53 -8.54 -7.21
N GLU A 41 6.18 -9.09 -6.04
CA GLU A 41 6.51 -8.47 -4.74
C GLU A 41 8.02 -8.22 -4.60
N GLY A 42 8.39 -7.10 -4.00
CA GLY A 42 9.78 -6.65 -3.86
C GLY A 42 10.33 -5.89 -5.09
N THR A 43 9.46 -5.51 -6.04
CA THR A 43 9.86 -4.71 -7.21
C THR A 43 9.41 -3.26 -7.09
N GLU A 44 9.87 -2.40 -8.00
CA GLU A 44 9.37 -1.03 -8.05
C GLU A 44 7.91 -0.99 -8.53
N GLY A 45 7.11 -0.16 -7.86
CA GLY A 45 5.74 0.12 -8.30
C GLY A 45 5.74 0.82 -9.65
N ARG A 46 4.93 0.33 -10.59
CA ARG A 46 4.75 0.93 -11.91
C ARG A 46 3.33 1.46 -12.08
N ILE A 47 3.20 2.59 -12.77
CA ILE A 47 1.89 3.05 -13.23
C ILE A 47 1.50 2.16 -14.41
N ASP A 48 0.43 1.39 -14.25
CA ASP A 48 -0.07 0.48 -15.29
C ASP A 48 -1.45 0.87 -15.82
N LEU A 49 -2.07 1.90 -15.23
CA LEU A 49 -3.28 2.52 -15.75
C LEU A 49 -3.29 4.01 -15.45
N LEU A 50 -3.56 4.82 -16.47
CA LEU A 50 -3.85 6.24 -16.37
C LEU A 50 -5.08 6.57 -17.22
N GLY A 51 -6.17 6.96 -16.58
CA GLY A 51 -7.40 7.42 -17.23
C GLY A 51 -7.59 8.91 -17.02
N THR A 52 -7.63 9.69 -18.09
CA THR A 52 -7.86 11.15 -18.04
C THR A 52 -8.48 11.66 -19.32
N GLY A 53 -9.38 12.65 -19.22
CA GLY A 53 -9.88 13.40 -20.39
C GLY A 53 -10.45 12.56 -21.54
N GLY A 54 -11.07 11.41 -21.24
CA GLY A 54 -11.63 10.48 -22.24
C GLY A 54 -10.62 9.48 -22.84
N THR A 55 -9.35 9.53 -22.40
CA THR A 55 -8.29 8.60 -22.80
C THR A 55 -7.95 7.63 -21.68
N ILE A 56 -7.51 6.43 -22.05
CA ILE A 56 -7.00 5.41 -21.13
C ILE A 56 -5.66 4.92 -21.68
N GLU A 57 -4.60 5.19 -20.93
CA GLU A 57 -3.29 4.58 -21.12
C GLU A 57 -3.17 3.40 -20.17
N ASN A 58 -2.67 2.27 -20.65
CA ASN A 58 -2.42 1.10 -19.80
C ASN A 58 -1.17 0.33 -20.22
N ALA A 59 -0.63 -0.41 -19.26
CA ALA A 59 0.40 -1.42 -19.45
C ALA A 59 -0.05 -2.73 -18.80
N PRO A 60 0.56 -3.88 -19.13
CA PRO A 60 0.22 -5.14 -18.48
C PRO A 60 0.42 -5.09 -16.94
N THR A 61 -0.68 -5.28 -16.20
CA THR A 61 -0.68 -5.41 -14.73
C THR A 61 0.06 -6.67 -14.26
N TRP A 62 0.16 -7.69 -15.11
CA TRP A 62 0.97 -8.88 -14.88
C TRP A 62 1.68 -9.27 -16.18
N PRO A 63 2.92 -8.82 -16.41
CA PRO A 63 3.70 -9.18 -17.60
C PRO A 63 3.93 -10.69 -17.67
N ALA A 64 3.89 -11.26 -18.87
CA ALA A 64 3.95 -12.72 -19.06
C ALA A 64 5.30 -13.32 -18.66
N GLU A 65 6.36 -12.52 -18.74
CA GLU A 65 7.74 -12.85 -18.41
C GLU A 65 8.08 -12.70 -16.92
N ALA A 66 7.18 -12.15 -16.11
CA ALA A 66 7.40 -11.96 -14.68
C ALA A 66 7.36 -13.31 -13.92
N ASN A 67 8.25 -13.48 -12.94
CA ASN A 67 8.13 -14.56 -11.96
C ASN A 67 7.18 -14.11 -10.83
N PRO A 68 5.93 -14.59 -10.75
CA PRO A 68 4.98 -14.11 -9.74
C PRO A 68 5.34 -14.48 -8.30
N ASN A 69 6.08 -15.58 -8.11
CA ASN A 69 6.37 -16.16 -6.81
C ASN A 69 7.86 -16.01 -6.51
N THR A 70 8.28 -14.77 -6.26
CA THR A 70 9.65 -14.44 -5.84
C THR A 70 9.95 -15.06 -4.47
N ALA A 71 11.16 -15.59 -4.30
CA ALA A 71 11.56 -16.14 -3.01
C ALA A 71 11.59 -15.05 -1.93
N LEU A 72 11.08 -15.33 -0.72
CA LEU A 72 11.04 -14.35 0.37
C LEU A 72 12.41 -13.75 0.70
N SER A 73 13.50 -14.52 0.54
CA SER A 73 14.87 -14.02 0.71
C SER A 73 15.25 -12.95 -0.31
N GLU A 74 14.78 -13.08 -1.56
CA GLU A 74 15.03 -12.11 -2.63
C GLU A 74 14.20 -10.85 -2.42
N ILE A 75 12.93 -11.00 -2.04
CA ILE A 75 12.05 -9.88 -1.65
C ILE A 75 12.71 -9.07 -0.52
N ASN A 76 13.09 -9.75 0.56
CA ASN A 76 13.73 -9.11 1.70
C ASN A 76 15.02 -8.40 1.30
N ALA A 77 15.86 -9.03 0.47
CA ALA A 77 17.10 -8.43 -0.01
C ALA A 77 16.84 -7.14 -0.81
N ALA A 78 15.83 -7.12 -1.67
CA ALA A 78 15.44 -5.94 -2.46
C ALA A 78 14.94 -4.78 -1.56
N LEU A 79 14.33 -5.08 -0.41
CA LEU A 79 13.80 -4.08 0.51
C LEU A 79 14.82 -3.53 1.53
N VAL A 80 15.97 -4.18 1.71
CA VAL A 80 17.02 -3.75 2.67
C VAL A 80 17.41 -2.26 2.52
N PRO A 81 17.64 -1.71 1.30
CA PRO A 81 17.99 -0.29 1.16
C PRO A 81 16.93 0.65 1.75
N TYR A 82 15.65 0.35 1.56
CA TYR A 82 14.54 1.17 2.08
C TYR A 82 14.41 1.07 3.60
N HIS A 83 14.59 -0.12 4.17
CA HIS A 83 14.65 -0.27 5.63
C HIS A 83 15.83 0.49 6.24
N LYS A 84 16.99 0.50 5.58
CA LYS A 84 18.14 1.30 6.03
C LYS A 84 17.82 2.79 6.07
N LEU A 85 17.09 3.32 5.09
CA LEU A 85 16.65 4.72 5.09
C LEU A 85 15.73 5.03 6.27
N GLN A 86 14.76 4.16 6.56
CA GLN A 86 13.86 4.30 7.71
C GLN A 86 14.62 4.29 9.05
N VAL A 87 15.57 3.36 9.23
CA VAL A 87 16.38 3.27 10.45
C VAL A 87 17.32 4.47 10.58
N ALA A 88 17.91 4.94 9.47
CA ALA A 88 18.78 6.12 9.48
C ALA A 88 18.00 7.38 9.88
N ASP A 89 16.80 7.59 9.34
CA ASP A 89 15.90 8.68 9.73
C ASP A 89 15.61 8.66 11.23
N PHE A 90 15.23 7.49 11.75
CA PHE A 90 14.97 7.32 13.18
C PHE A 90 16.18 7.66 14.05
N VAL A 91 17.37 7.13 13.72
CA VAL A 91 18.61 7.39 14.47
C VAL A 91 18.97 8.87 14.43
N ASN A 92 18.84 9.52 13.27
CA ASN A 92 19.09 10.95 13.13
C ASN A 92 18.13 11.79 13.97
N ALA A 93 16.84 11.46 13.96
CA ALA A 93 15.82 12.15 14.74
C ALA A 93 16.11 12.06 16.25
N VAL A 94 16.50 10.88 16.74
CA VAL A 94 16.92 10.69 18.14
C VAL A 94 18.16 11.55 18.46
N GLY A 95 19.16 11.56 17.59
CA GLY A 95 20.38 12.35 17.80
C GLY A 95 20.14 13.87 17.77
N ALA A 96 19.18 14.32 16.95
CA ALA A 96 18.83 15.73 16.79
C ALA A 96 17.76 16.22 17.78
N GLY A 97 17.10 15.30 18.51
CA GLY A 97 15.95 15.64 19.36
C GLY A 97 14.73 16.10 18.57
N THR A 98 14.55 15.60 17.34
CA THR A 98 13.41 15.90 16.46
C THR A 98 12.52 14.68 16.30
N GLU A 99 11.36 14.83 15.68
CA GLU A 99 10.51 13.70 15.29
C GLU A 99 11.05 13.03 14.02
N PRO A 100 11.00 11.69 13.92
CA PRO A 100 11.24 10.98 12.67
C PRO A 100 10.11 11.22 11.67
N ALA A 101 10.33 10.87 10.40
CA ALA A 101 9.33 11.00 9.34
C ALA A 101 8.03 10.23 9.65
N VAL A 102 8.12 9.13 10.42
CA VAL A 102 6.97 8.38 10.92
C VAL A 102 7.13 8.13 12.41
N THR A 103 6.31 8.80 13.22
CA THR A 103 6.32 8.62 14.68
C THR A 103 5.61 7.33 15.09
N GLY A 104 5.83 6.90 16.33
CA GLY A 104 5.08 5.77 16.90
C GLY A 104 3.57 6.03 16.91
N GLU A 105 3.15 7.26 17.24
CA GLU A 105 1.74 7.66 17.20
C GLU A 105 1.15 7.55 15.79
N GLU A 106 1.85 8.05 14.76
CA GLU A 106 1.42 7.90 13.37
C GLU A 106 1.31 6.43 12.95
N ALA A 107 2.27 5.59 13.34
CA ALA A 107 2.24 4.16 13.04
C ALA A 107 1.01 3.44 13.63
N THR A 108 0.50 3.89 14.79
CA THR A 108 -0.69 3.26 15.40
C THR A 108 -1.96 3.44 14.55
N LYS A 109 -2.04 4.45 13.68
CA LYS A 109 -3.23 4.68 12.84
C LYS A 109 -3.49 3.52 11.88
N ALA A 110 -2.43 2.96 11.30
CA ALA A 110 -2.52 1.77 10.44
C ALA A 110 -3.01 0.55 11.22
N LEU A 111 -2.46 0.33 12.42
CA LEU A 111 -2.88 -0.77 13.30
C LEU A 111 -4.36 -0.63 13.71
N ARG A 112 -4.79 0.57 14.13
CA ARG A 112 -6.20 0.85 14.50
C ARG A 112 -7.14 0.54 13.33
N THR A 113 -6.73 0.88 12.10
CA THR A 113 -7.51 0.59 10.89
C THR A 113 -7.65 -0.92 10.67
N LEU A 114 -6.55 -1.68 10.77
CA LEU A 114 -6.57 -3.13 10.60
C LEU A 114 -7.42 -3.83 11.66
N LEU A 115 -7.30 -3.42 12.93
CA LEU A 115 -8.11 -3.96 14.02
C LEU A 115 -9.62 -3.71 13.78
N ALA A 116 -9.99 -2.53 13.30
CA ALA A 116 -11.37 -2.23 12.95
C ALA A 116 -11.89 -3.06 11.76
N VAL A 117 -11.04 -3.41 10.79
CA VAL A 117 -11.39 -4.34 9.71
C VAL A 117 -11.69 -5.73 10.26
N TYR A 118 -10.86 -6.24 11.17
CA TYR A 118 -11.11 -7.53 11.82
C TYR A 118 -12.39 -7.53 12.65
N GLU A 119 -12.58 -6.54 13.52
CA GLU A 119 -13.80 -6.39 14.33
C GLU A 119 -15.06 -6.28 13.45
N SER A 120 -14.98 -5.52 12.35
CA SER A 120 -16.09 -5.39 11.41
C SER A 120 -16.43 -6.72 10.72
N SER A 121 -15.40 -7.51 10.35
CA SER A 121 -15.57 -8.84 9.77
C SER A 121 -16.19 -9.84 10.74
N GLU A 122 -15.80 -9.80 12.02
CA GLU A 122 -16.33 -10.70 13.04
C GLU A 122 -17.78 -10.37 13.41
N THR A 123 -18.11 -9.09 13.47
CA THR A 123 -19.43 -8.61 13.95
C THR A 123 -20.44 -8.38 12.85
N GLY A 124 -19.98 -8.28 11.59
CA GLY A 124 -20.81 -7.89 10.44
C GLY A 124 -21.31 -6.44 10.50
N LYS A 125 -20.71 -5.58 11.33
CA LYS A 125 -21.15 -4.20 11.56
C LYS A 125 -20.05 -3.19 11.25
N PRO A 126 -20.38 -1.95 10.84
CA PRO A 126 -19.39 -0.90 10.68
C PRO A 126 -18.74 -0.52 12.02
N VAL A 127 -17.41 -0.43 12.04
CA VAL A 127 -16.62 0.06 13.18
C VAL A 127 -16.21 1.52 12.92
N LYS A 128 -16.47 2.40 13.90
CA LYS A 128 -16.12 3.82 13.81
C LYS A 128 -14.74 4.06 14.41
N LEU A 129 -13.80 4.51 13.58
CA LEU A 129 -12.53 5.04 14.06
C LEU A 129 -12.73 6.48 14.53
N CYS A 130 -12.48 6.74 15.82
CA CYS A 130 -12.33 8.10 16.32
C CYS A 130 -10.92 8.61 15.97
N SER A 131 -10.76 9.88 15.65
CA SER A 131 -9.44 10.52 15.56
C SER A 131 -8.70 10.35 16.89
#